data_AF-A0A382W3A2-F1
#
_entry.id   AF-A0A382W3A2-F1
#
_cell.length_a   1.000
_cell.length_b   1.000
_cell.length_c   1.000
_cell.angle_alpha   90.00
_cell.angle_beta   90.00
_cell.angle_gamma   90.00
#
_symmetry.space_group_name_H-M   'P 1'
#
loop_
_entity.id
_entity.type
_entity.pdbx_description
1 polymer ?
#
loop_
_entity_poly.entity_id
_entity_poly.type
_entity_poly.pdbx_seq_one_letter_code
_entity_poly.pdbx_strand_id
1 'polypeptide(L)'
;MKINLSILGRLWTFDLAKQLQKRGYLNKLITSYPKFMIRKWNIPSNKVVSKLHLELITRIDNKTLKYYRDRHPFTHQSLARYAAKYMHECDIHIGWSGGSLEAIIKAKQLGKIFILERGATHYNDQ
;
A
#
# COMPACT_ATOMS: atom_id res chain seq x y z
N MET A 1 -9.38 10.47 -14.86
CA MET A 1 -8.20 9.74 -14.38
C MET A 1 -8.43 9.29 -12.95
N LYS A 2 -8.20 8.00 -12.65
CA LYS A 2 -8.36 7.38 -11.33
C LYS A 2 -7.04 6.83 -10.85
N ILE A 3 -6.61 7.22 -9.65
CA ILE A 3 -5.32 6.83 -9.07
C ILE A 3 -5.52 5.98 -7.83
N ASN A 4 -4.94 4.78 -7.82
CA ASN A 4 -4.82 3.94 -6.63
C ASN A 4 -3.46 4.13 -5.96
N LEU A 5 -3.43 4.02 -4.63
CA LEU A 5 -2.23 4.01 -3.81
C LEU A 5 -2.23 2.74 -2.94
N SER A 6 -1.10 2.05 -2.81
CA SER A 6 -0.97 0.90 -1.89
C SER A 6 0.28 0.96 -1.02
N ILE A 7 0.13 1.04 0.31
CA ILE A 7 1.26 1.15 1.24
C ILE A 7 1.11 0.25 2.47
N LEU A 8 2.18 -0.42 2.87
CA LEU A 8 2.28 -1.07 4.17
C LEU A 8 2.72 -0.02 5.21
N GLY A 9 1.93 0.19 6.26
CA GLY A 9 2.20 1.17 7.31
C GLY A 9 1.79 2.60 6.95
N ARG A 10 2.58 3.57 7.44
CA ARG A 10 2.35 5.02 7.28
C ARG A 10 3.60 5.73 6.77
N LEU A 11 3.54 6.28 5.57
CA LEU A 11 4.56 7.15 4.97
C LEU A 11 3.93 8.43 4.43
N TRP A 12 4.71 9.24 3.71
CA TRP A 12 4.24 10.42 2.97
C TRP A 12 3.14 10.08 1.93
N THR A 13 2.91 8.79 1.65
CA THR A 13 1.77 8.28 0.87
C THR A 13 0.43 8.87 1.31
N PHE A 14 0.23 9.13 2.60
CA PHE A 14 -1.03 9.68 3.11
C PHE A 14 -1.21 11.15 2.72
N ASP A 15 -0.13 11.92 2.69
CA ASP A 15 -0.14 13.30 2.22
C ASP A 15 -0.34 13.35 0.71
N LEU A 16 0.28 12.43 -0.05
CA LEU A 16 -0.01 12.24 -1.46
C LEU A 16 -1.50 11.89 -1.68
N ALA A 17 -2.04 10.96 -0.91
CA ALA A 17 -3.45 10.57 -0.97
C ALA A 17 -4.39 11.75 -0.71
N LYS A 18 -4.07 12.59 0.28
CA LYS A 18 -4.80 13.83 0.58
C LYS A 18 -4.79 14.79 -0.62
N GLN A 19 -3.64 15.01 -1.26
CA GLN A 19 -3.54 15.90 -2.42
C GLN A 19 -4.30 15.34 -3.62
N LEU A 20 -4.19 14.04 -3.88
CA LEU A 20 -4.96 13.36 -4.92
C LEU A 20 -6.46 13.43 -4.67
N GLN A 21 -6.89 13.28 -3.41
CA GLN A 21 -8.29 13.43 -3.02
C GLN A 21 -8.78 14.86 -3.24
N LYS A 22 -8.00 15.88 -2.83
CA LYS A 22 -8.33 17.30 -3.03
C LYS A 22 -8.53 17.65 -4.51
N ARG A 23 -7.79 16.98 -5.39
CA ARG A 23 -7.87 17.16 -6.85
C ARG A 23 -8.89 16.24 -7.53
N GLY A 24 -9.61 15.40 -6.78
CA GLY A 24 -10.61 14.47 -7.33
C GLY A 24 -10.06 13.22 -8.02
N TYR A 25 -8.74 12.98 -7.97
CA TYR A 25 -8.09 11.85 -8.66
C TYR A 25 -7.94 10.59 -7.82
N LEU A 26 -8.00 10.68 -6.49
CA LEU A 26 -7.87 9.50 -5.62
C LEU A 26 -9.07 8.55 -5.83
N ASN A 27 -8.78 7.32 -6.24
CA ASN A 27 -9.75 6.24 -6.34
C ASN A 27 -9.74 5.37 -5.07
N LYS A 28 -8.61 4.73 -4.76
CA LYS A 28 -8.44 3.97 -3.51
C LYS A 28 -7.09 4.19 -2.83
N LEU A 29 -7.12 4.18 -1.50
CA LEU A 29 -5.96 4.04 -0.63
C LEU A 29 -6.02 2.66 0.04
N ILE A 30 -5.14 1.76 -0.39
CA ILE A 30 -4.99 0.40 0.13
C ILE A 30 -3.86 0.40 1.15
N THR A 31 -4.14 0.07 2.41
CA THR A 31 -3.13 0.22 3.47
C THR A 31 -3.35 -0.75 4.64
N SER A 32 -2.30 -1.05 5.39
CA SER A 32 -2.42 -1.72 6.70
C SER A 32 -2.90 -0.78 7.81
N TYR A 33 -2.87 0.54 7.60
CA TYR A 33 -3.21 1.52 8.63
C TYR A 33 -4.73 1.56 8.92
N PRO A 34 -5.17 1.76 10.18
CA PRO A 34 -6.60 1.71 10.55
C PRO A 34 -7.44 2.80 9.87
N LYS A 35 -8.62 2.45 9.32
CA LYS A 35 -9.50 3.42 8.62
C LYS A 35 -9.85 4.66 9.44
N PHE A 36 -10.12 4.50 10.73
CA PHE A 36 -10.56 5.61 11.58
C PHE A 36 -9.46 6.67 11.74
N MET A 37 -8.19 6.25 11.80
CA MET A 37 -7.05 7.18 11.86
C MET A 37 -6.83 7.93 10.54
N ILE A 38 -7.32 7.40 9.42
CA ILE A 38 -7.12 7.99 8.09
C ILE A 38 -8.01 9.23 7.88
N ARG A 39 -9.08 9.37 8.66
CA ARG A 39 -9.99 10.52 8.61
C ARG A 39 -9.27 11.86 8.79
N LYS A 40 -8.14 11.90 9.52
CA LYS A 40 -7.32 13.12 9.70
C LYS A 40 -6.77 13.70 8.39
N TRP A 41 -6.69 12.90 7.32
CA TRP A 41 -6.26 13.35 5.98
C TRP A 41 -7.42 13.77 5.07
N ASN A 42 -8.65 13.88 5.60
CA ASN A 42 -9.86 14.19 4.82
C ASN A 42 -10.11 13.21 3.65
N ILE A 43 -9.73 11.94 3.84
CA ILE A 43 -9.98 10.87 2.88
C ILE A 43 -11.25 10.13 3.30
N PRO A 44 -12.26 10.03 2.44
CA PRO A 44 -13.53 9.39 2.78
C PRO A 44 -13.33 7.88 2.93
N SER A 45 -14.01 7.28 3.92
CA SER A 45 -13.78 5.89 4.33
C SER A 45 -14.12 4.85 3.25
N ASN A 46 -14.98 5.20 2.28
CA ASN A 46 -15.31 4.38 1.12
C ASN A 46 -14.15 4.23 0.13
N LYS A 47 -13.21 5.18 0.09
CA LYS A 47 -11.99 5.12 -0.72
C LYS A 47 -10.84 4.40 0.00
N VAL A 48 -11.03 4.02 1.26
CA VAL A 48 -9.98 3.39 2.06
C VAL A 48 -10.21 1.88 2.15
N VAL A 49 -9.24 1.11 1.68
CA VAL A 49 -9.15 -0.34 1.88
C VAL A 49 -8.11 -0.59 2.97
N SER A 50 -8.56 -0.70 4.21
CA SER A 50 -7.67 -0.99 5.35
C SER A 50 -7.58 -2.49 5.60
N LYS A 51 -6.36 -2.97 5.81
CA LYS A 51 -6.00 -4.34 6.15
C LYS A 51 -5.23 -4.33 7.47
N LEU A 52 -5.91 -3.87 8.52
CA LEU A 52 -5.36 -3.72 9.87
C LEU A 52 -4.68 -4.99 10.42
N HIS A 53 -5.21 -6.17 10.08
CA HIS A 53 -4.58 -7.43 10.47
C HIS A 53 -3.13 -7.56 9.96
N LEU A 54 -2.77 -6.96 8.82
CA LEU A 54 -1.39 -6.98 8.33
C LEU A 54 -0.46 -6.17 9.25
N GLU A 55 -0.95 -5.05 9.79
CA GLU A 55 -0.21 -4.24 10.78
C GLU A 55 -0.07 -4.97 12.11
N LEU A 56 -1.08 -5.75 12.51
CA LEU A 56 -0.98 -6.57 13.72
C LEU A 56 0.04 -7.69 13.54
N ILE A 57 0.06 -8.35 12.38
CA ILE A 57 1.04 -9.40 12.07
C ILE A 57 2.46 -8.83 12.04
N THR A 58 2.68 -7.63 11.51
CA THR A 58 4.01 -6.98 11.53
C THR A 58 4.43 -6.54 12.94
N ARG A 59 3.48 -6.18 13.82
CA ARG A 59 3.76 -5.71 15.19
C ARG A 59 3.91 -6.82 16.23
N ILE A 60 3.37 -8.00 15.98
CA ILE A 60 3.61 -9.18 16.82
C ILE A 60 5.08 -9.56 16.62
N ASP A 61 5.91 -8.98 17.49
CA ASP A 61 7.36 -9.01 17.45
C ASP A 61 7.93 -10.43 17.60
N ASN A 62 9.11 -10.62 17.00
CA ASN A 62 9.87 -11.85 16.83
C ASN A 62 10.41 -12.46 18.14
N LYS A 63 10.09 -11.93 19.32
CA LYS A 63 10.62 -12.44 20.60
C LYS A 63 10.14 -13.86 20.93
N THR A 64 8.95 -14.26 20.48
CA THR A 64 8.42 -15.63 20.65
C THR A 64 8.60 -16.52 19.42
N LEU A 65 8.84 -15.94 18.24
CA LEU A 65 8.76 -16.64 16.94
C LEU A 65 10.01 -16.40 16.09
N LYS A 66 11.19 -16.54 16.69
CA LYS A 66 12.51 -16.53 16.05
C LYS A 66 12.62 -17.53 14.87
N TYR A 67 11.73 -18.52 14.82
CA TYR A 67 11.64 -19.54 13.76
C TYR A 67 11.01 -19.03 12.45
N TYR A 68 10.29 -17.90 12.46
CA TYR A 68 9.53 -17.41 11.30
C TYR A 68 10.06 -16.08 10.77
N ARG A 69 11.37 -16.02 10.49
CA ARG A 69 12.03 -14.86 9.87
C ARG A 69 11.45 -14.48 8.50
N ASP A 70 10.63 -15.36 7.93
CA ASP A 70 9.94 -15.22 6.63
C ASP A 70 8.54 -14.58 6.68
N ARG A 71 8.12 -13.96 7.80
CA ARG A 71 6.81 -13.26 7.82
C ARG A 71 6.81 -11.91 7.11
N HIS A 72 7.97 -11.27 7.00
CA HIS A 72 8.12 -10.01 6.29
C HIS A 72 7.62 -10.12 4.83
N PRO A 73 8.03 -11.14 4.02
CA PRO A 73 7.48 -11.29 2.68
C PRO A 73 5.96 -11.56 2.68
N PHE A 74 5.40 -12.25 3.67
CA PHE A 74 3.96 -12.58 3.67
C PHE A 74 3.04 -11.35 3.74
N THR A 75 3.34 -10.39 4.62
CA THR A 75 2.48 -9.19 4.79
C THR A 75 2.54 -8.29 3.58
N HIS A 76 3.74 -8.09 3.03
CA HIS A 76 3.97 -7.38 1.79
C HIS A 76 3.31 -8.06 0.59
N GLN A 77 3.42 -9.38 0.47
CA GLN A 77 2.77 -10.16 -0.58
C GLN A 77 1.24 -10.09 -0.47
N SER A 78 0.71 -10.17 0.75
CA SER A 78 -0.73 -10.04 0.99
C SER A 78 -1.24 -8.67 0.55
N LEU A 79 -0.52 -7.59 0.88
CA LEU A 79 -0.84 -6.24 0.41
C LEU A 79 -0.79 -6.14 -1.11
N ALA A 80 0.24 -6.69 -1.75
CA ALA A 80 0.39 -6.71 -3.20
C ALA A 80 -0.79 -7.40 -3.89
N ARG A 81 -1.23 -8.56 -3.36
CA ARG A 81 -2.43 -9.27 -3.84
C ARG A 81 -3.70 -8.46 -3.66
N TYR A 82 -3.86 -7.76 -2.54
CA TYR A 82 -4.99 -6.85 -2.35
C TYR A 82 -4.96 -5.69 -3.34
N ALA A 83 -3.79 -5.10 -3.60
CA ALA A 83 -3.64 -4.05 -4.60
C ALA A 83 -3.98 -4.54 -6.01
N ALA A 84 -3.53 -5.75 -6.38
CA ALA A 84 -3.85 -6.38 -7.66
C ALA A 84 -5.38 -6.53 -7.87
N LYS A 85 -6.14 -6.88 -6.82
CA LYS A 85 -7.61 -7.00 -6.89
C LYS A 85 -8.28 -5.71 -7.34
N TYR A 86 -7.75 -4.54 -6.96
CA TYR A 86 -8.33 -3.24 -7.26
C TYR A 86 -7.73 -2.55 -8.49
N MET A 87 -6.80 -3.20 -9.19
CA MET A 87 -6.11 -2.63 -10.36
C MET A 87 -7.06 -2.27 -11.52
N HIS A 88 -8.15 -3.01 -11.66
CA HIS A 88 -9.15 -2.76 -12.71
C HIS A 88 -9.94 -1.46 -12.49
N GLU A 89 -9.94 -0.91 -11.28
CA GLU A 89 -10.69 0.31 -10.93
C GLU A 89 -9.91 1.61 -11.16
N CYS A 90 -8.63 1.53 -11.54
CA CYS A 90 -7.76 2.70 -11.74
C CYS A 90 -7.14 2.76 -13.14
N ASP A 91 -6.61 3.93 -13.47
CA ASP A 91 -5.77 4.17 -14.65
C ASP A 91 -4.29 4.09 -14.28
N ILE A 92 -3.96 4.58 -13.08
CA ILE A 92 -2.61 4.59 -12.51
C ILE A 92 -2.65 3.96 -11.12
N HIS A 93 -1.70 3.09 -10.82
CA HIS A 93 -1.47 2.57 -9.48
C HIS A 93 -0.07 2.93 -9.00
N ILE A 94 0.04 3.48 -7.79
CA ILE A 94 1.33 3.81 -7.15
C ILE A 94 1.54 2.84 -5.98
N GLY A 95 2.65 2.10 -6.02
CA GLY A 95 3.01 1.10 -5.02
C GLY A 95 4.49 1.15 -4.65
N TRP A 96 4.85 0.51 -3.54
CA TRP A 96 6.20 0.53 -2.98
C TRP A 96 6.97 -0.75 -3.29
N SER A 97 8.28 -0.66 -3.49
CA SER A 97 9.16 -1.79 -3.84
C SER A 97 8.99 -3.01 -2.94
N GLY A 98 8.73 -2.81 -1.65
CA GLY A 98 8.59 -3.90 -0.69
C GLY A 98 7.37 -4.81 -0.91
N GLY A 99 6.31 -4.37 -1.60
CA GLY A 99 5.04 -5.12 -1.64
C GLY A 99 4.15 -4.81 -2.85
N SER A 100 4.73 -4.82 -4.05
CA SER A 100 4.02 -4.43 -5.28
C SER A 100 4.03 -5.47 -6.40
N LEU A 101 4.67 -6.62 -6.25
CA LEU A 101 4.90 -7.58 -7.34
C LEU A 101 3.61 -8.00 -8.06
N GLU A 102 2.64 -8.53 -7.32
CA GLU A 102 1.36 -8.98 -7.90
C GLU A 102 0.58 -7.84 -8.54
N ALA A 103 0.70 -6.62 -7.99
CA ALA A 103 0.05 -5.44 -8.55
C ALA A 103 0.73 -4.98 -9.86
N ILE A 104 2.06 -5.05 -9.96
CA ILE A 104 2.80 -4.77 -11.20
C ILE A 104 2.40 -5.77 -12.29
N ILE A 105 2.40 -7.06 -11.97
CA ILE A 105 2.00 -8.11 -12.92
C ILE A 105 0.58 -7.85 -13.43
N LYS A 106 -0.35 -7.53 -12.51
CA LYS A 106 -1.74 -7.25 -12.88
C LYS A 106 -1.89 -5.97 -13.69
N ALA A 107 -1.13 -4.93 -13.39
CA ALA A 107 -1.12 -3.69 -14.17
C ALA A 107 -0.68 -3.94 -15.62
N LYS A 108 0.40 -4.71 -15.80
CA LYS A 108 0.90 -5.12 -17.14
C LYS A 108 -0.15 -5.91 -17.91
N GLN A 109 -0.81 -6.87 -17.28
CA GLN A 109 -1.90 -7.65 -17.90
C GLN A 109 -3.08 -6.79 -18.34
N LEU A 110 -3.38 -5.71 -17.62
CA LEU A 110 -4.52 -4.83 -17.88
C LEU A 110 -4.15 -3.57 -18.69
N GLY A 111 -2.89 -3.44 -19.15
CA GLY A 111 -2.41 -2.24 -19.84
C GLY A 111 -2.49 -0.96 -18.99
N LYS A 112 -2.39 -1.08 -17.66
CA LYS A 112 -2.45 0.06 -16.71
C LYS A 112 -1.06 0.58 -16.39
N ILE A 113 -0.97 1.86 -16.03
CA ILE A 113 0.29 2.46 -15.59
C ILE A 113 0.54 2.07 -14.14
N PHE A 114 1.72 1.52 -13.87
CA PHE A 114 2.20 1.28 -12.51
C PHE A 114 3.40 2.18 -12.22
N ILE A 115 3.31 2.97 -11.15
CA ILE A 115 4.43 3.77 -10.65
C ILE A 115 4.99 3.03 -9.44
N LEU A 116 6.20 2.50 -9.59
CA LEU A 116 6.93 1.88 -8.49
C LEU A 116 7.74 2.95 -7.75
N GLU A 117 7.39 3.17 -6.50
CA GLU A 117 8.04 4.09 -5.61
C GLU A 117 9.02 3.33 -4.69
N ARG A 118 10.16 3.94 -4.38
CA ARG A 118 11.17 3.39 -3.48
C ARG A 118 11.48 4.42 -2.38
N GLY A 119 10.53 4.56 -1.47
CA GLY A 119 10.52 5.61 -0.46
C GLY A 119 11.24 5.20 0.81
N ALA A 120 12.57 5.24 0.74
CA ALA A 120 13.51 5.54 1.83
C ALA A 120 14.91 5.18 1.33
N THR A 121 15.78 6.17 1.28
CA THR A 121 17.23 6.03 1.22
C THR A 121 17.65 5.25 2.47
N HIS A 122 17.78 3.93 2.37
CA HIS A 122 18.74 3.24 3.21
C HIS A 122 20.11 3.66 2.68
N TYR A 123 20.59 4.83 3.09
CA TYR A 123 22.03 5.09 3.15
C TYR A 123 22.52 4.16 4.25
N ASN A 124 22.70 2.89 3.90
CA ASN A 124 23.62 2.04 4.62
C ASN A 124 24.93 2.33 3.90
N ASP A 125 25.80 3.11 4.53
CA ASP A 125 27.22 3.03 4.25
C ASP A 125 27.61 1.58 4.58
N GLN A 126 27.50 0.69 3.60
CA GLN A 126 28.05 -0.66 3.62
C GLN A 126 29.26 -0.70 2.71
#